data_AF-A0AAW2KAM8-F1
#
_entry.id   AF-A0AAW2KAM8-F1
#
_cell.length_a   1.000
_cell.length_b   1.000
_cell.length_c   1.000
_cell.angle_alpha   90.00
_cell.angle_beta   90.00
_cell.angle_gamma   90.00
#
_symmetry.space_group_name_H-M   'P 1'
#
loop_
_entity.id
_entity.type
_entity.pdbx_description
1 polymer ?
#
loop_
_entity_poly.entity_id
_entity_poly.type
_entity_poly.pdbx_seq_one_letter_code
_entity_poly.pdbx_strand_id
1 'polypeptide(L)'
;MARLRFAHAETLLPFSCLIGLFLDGPEFERILREQPLELPVKPPKKRIWRGSSVAPFAGNNMLVLYSCPAKNSSRYFVQVLHNEHPTPLAGCRNTDFCPFEVFKAIVSLVEITKLLRFIDFMFLHSIPVRWL
;
A
#
# COMPACT_ATOMS: atom_id res chain seq x y z
N MET A 1 14.80 -14.01 14.23
CA MET A 1 15.51 -12.73 14.42
C MET A 1 14.62 -11.63 13.86
N ALA A 2 14.34 -10.58 14.64
CA ALA A 2 13.55 -9.44 14.17
C ALA A 2 14.47 -8.40 13.48
N ARG A 3 13.95 -7.69 12.48
CA ARG A 3 14.68 -6.63 11.78
C ARG A 3 13.98 -5.29 11.97
N LEU A 4 14.59 -4.43 12.77
CA LEU A 4 14.11 -3.08 13.05
C LEU A 4 14.75 -2.10 12.06
N ARG A 5 13.97 -1.18 11.50
CA ARG A 5 14.44 -0.12 10.59
C ARG A 5 13.84 1.20 11.02
N PHE A 6 14.67 2.24 11.03
CA PHE A 6 14.27 3.61 11.35
C PHE A 6 14.45 4.46 10.10
N ALA A 7 13.44 5.29 9.82
CA ALA A 7 13.41 6.11 8.62
C ALA A 7 12.51 7.34 8.83
N HIS A 8 12.36 8.13 7.78
CA HIS A 8 11.53 9.33 7.78
C HIS A 8 10.11 9.05 7.27
N ALA A 9 9.21 10.03 7.41
CA ALA A 9 7.85 9.94 6.89
C ALA A 9 7.83 9.66 5.38
N GLU A 10 8.79 10.20 4.64
CA GLU A 10 9.01 10.01 3.21
C GLU A 10 9.35 8.57 2.84
N THR A 11 9.76 7.74 3.80
CA THR A 11 9.91 6.29 3.61
C THR A 11 8.64 5.54 3.95
N LEU A 12 7.96 5.92 5.04
CA LEU A 12 6.72 5.28 5.48
C LEU A 12 5.58 5.49 4.49
N LEU A 13 5.43 6.70 3.93
CA LEU A 13 4.38 7.06 3.00
C LEU A 13 4.36 6.16 1.75
N PRO A 14 5.43 6.09 0.93
CA PRO A 14 5.43 5.23 -0.25
C PRO A 14 5.35 3.75 0.12
N PHE A 15 5.91 3.35 1.27
CA PHE A 15 5.84 1.98 1.76
C PHE A 15 4.40 1.56 2.09
N SER A 16 3.67 2.36 2.89
CA SER A 16 2.26 2.12 3.20
C SER A 16 1.39 2.08 1.94
N CYS A 17 1.69 2.93 0.95
CA CYS A 17 1.04 2.85 -0.36
C CYS A 17 1.40 1.58 -1.13
N LEU A 18 2.64 1.07 -1.04
CA LEU A 18 3.12 -0.11 -1.79
C LEU A 18 2.41 -1.38 -1.32
N ILE A 19 2.24 -1.53 -0.02
CA ILE A 19 1.53 -2.67 0.56
C ILE A 19 0.00 -2.49 0.57
N GLY A 20 -0.50 -1.35 0.11
CA GLY A 20 -1.93 -1.11 -0.12
C GLY A 20 -2.78 -0.85 1.13
N LEU A 21 -2.20 -0.29 2.21
CA LEU A 21 -2.89 -0.09 3.50
C LEU A 21 -4.06 0.91 3.48
N PHE A 22 -4.10 1.81 2.50
CA PHE A 22 -5.10 2.88 2.43
C PHE A 22 -5.79 2.94 1.07
N LEU A 23 -5.85 1.80 0.39
CA LEU A 23 -6.59 1.66 -0.85
C LEU A 23 -8.02 1.24 -0.51
N ASP A 24 -8.99 2.02 -0.98
CA ASP A 24 -10.39 1.66 -0.83
C ASP A 24 -10.72 0.46 -1.72
N GLY A 25 -11.45 -0.52 -1.17
CA GLY A 25 -11.71 -1.82 -1.82
C GLY A 25 -12.01 -1.77 -3.34
N PRO A 26 -12.98 -0.98 -3.83
CA PRO A 26 -13.27 -0.91 -5.27
C PRO A 26 -12.16 -0.21 -6.07
N GLU A 27 -11.39 0.70 -5.46
CA GLU A 27 -10.25 1.34 -6.11
C GLU A 27 -9.08 0.37 -6.27
N PHE A 28 -8.87 -0.53 -5.31
CA PHE A 28 -7.81 -1.55 -5.40
C PHE A 28 -7.97 -2.43 -6.63
N GLU A 29 -9.17 -2.97 -6.87
CA GLU A 29 -9.47 -3.78 -8.05
C GLU A 29 -9.31 -2.99 -9.36
N ARG A 30 -9.71 -1.71 -9.36
CA ARG A 30 -9.50 -0.81 -10.52
C ARG A 30 -8.02 -0.57 -10.78
N ILE A 31 -7.21 -0.37 -9.74
CA ILE A 31 -5.75 -0.18 -9.84
C ILE A 31 -5.09 -1.43 -10.42
N LEU A 32 -5.47 -2.62 -9.94
CA LEU A 32 -4.94 -3.90 -10.47
C LEU A 32 -5.29 -4.11 -11.95
N ARG A 33 -6.42 -3.60 -12.41
CA ARG A 33 -6.85 -3.66 -13.81
C ARG A 33 -6.38 -2.47 -14.65
N GLU A 34 -5.53 -1.61 -14.10
CA GLU A 34 -5.05 -0.37 -14.72
C GLU A 34 -6.17 0.57 -15.19
N GLN A 35 -7.34 0.46 -14.57
CA GLN A 35 -8.47 1.29 -14.92
C GLN A 35 -8.26 2.71 -14.36
N PRO A 36 -8.67 3.74 -15.11
CA PRO A 36 -8.63 5.11 -14.62
C PRO A 36 -9.48 5.21 -13.35
N LEU A 37 -8.95 5.86 -12.32
CA LEU A 37 -9.70 6.20 -11.11
C LEU A 37 -10.52 7.47 -11.38
N GLU A 38 -11.67 7.59 -10.72
CA GLU A 38 -12.45 8.82 -10.79
C GLU A 38 -11.69 9.97 -10.14
N LEU A 39 -11.82 11.16 -10.72
CA LEU A 39 -11.25 12.35 -10.13
C LEU A 39 -11.90 12.60 -8.76
N PRO A 40 -11.12 12.98 -7.74
CA PRO A 40 -11.67 13.29 -6.44
C PRO A 40 -12.66 14.45 -6.55
N VAL A 41 -13.86 14.26 -6.00
CA VAL A 41 -14.90 15.30 -5.94
C VAL A 41 -14.37 16.50 -5.14
N LYS A 42 -14.75 17.72 -5.55
CA LYS A 42 -14.42 18.94 -4.81
C LYS A 42 -14.83 18.81 -3.33
N PRO A 43 -14.07 19.42 -2.40
CA PRO A 43 -14.42 19.45 -0.98
C PRO A 43 -15.88 19.95 -0.78
N PRO A 44 -16.61 19.45 0.24
CA PRO A 44 -16.14 18.65 1.37
C PRO A 44 -16.41 17.14 1.21
N LYS A 45 -15.52 16.40 0.55
CA LYS A 45 -15.52 14.91 0.57
C LYS A 45 -14.63 14.40 1.70
N LYS A 46 -15.13 13.46 2.51
CA LYS A 46 -14.35 12.79 3.56
C LYS A 46 -13.27 11.93 2.91
N ARG A 47 -12.00 12.27 3.14
CA ARG A 47 -10.83 11.48 2.70
C ARG A 47 -10.34 10.60 3.86
N ILE A 48 -10.06 9.34 3.56
CA ILE A 48 -9.44 8.39 4.49
C ILE A 48 -7.94 8.69 4.61
N TRP A 49 -7.31 9.08 3.51
CA TRP A 49 -5.91 9.50 3.50
C TRP A 49 -5.70 10.82 4.25
N ARG A 50 -5.00 10.76 5.38
CA ARG A 50 -4.61 11.91 6.21
C ARG A 50 -3.19 11.71 6.70
N GLY A 51 -2.33 12.72 6.51
CA GLY A 51 -0.92 12.64 6.94
C GLY A 51 -0.77 12.27 8.43
N SER A 52 -1.61 12.85 9.28
CA SER A 52 -1.66 12.55 10.73
C SER A 52 -2.02 11.11 11.06
N SER A 53 -2.70 10.40 10.16
CA SER A 53 -3.09 9.00 10.35
C SER A 53 -2.10 8.05 9.69
N VAL A 54 -1.56 8.41 8.52
CA VAL A 54 -0.66 7.56 7.72
C VAL A 54 0.77 7.60 8.24
N ALA A 55 1.27 8.77 8.63
CA ALA A 55 2.64 8.94 9.10
C ALA A 55 2.69 9.97 10.23
N PRO A 56 2.08 9.67 11.40
CA PRO A 56 2.24 10.50 12.58
C PRO A 56 3.70 10.55 13.04
N PHE A 57 4.02 11.47 13.95
CA PHE A 57 5.31 11.45 14.62
C PHE A 57 5.52 10.10 15.32
N ALA A 58 6.70 9.50 15.10
CA ALA A 58 7.04 8.15 15.55
C ALA A 58 6.09 7.04 15.04
N GLY A 59 5.35 7.29 13.96
CA GLY A 59 4.54 6.28 13.29
C GLY A 59 5.40 5.12 12.78
N ASN A 60 4.82 3.92 12.71
CA ASN A 60 5.53 2.71 12.31
C ASN A 60 4.64 1.74 11.52
N ASN A 61 5.27 0.90 10.71
CA ASN A 61 4.64 -0.23 10.05
C ASN A 61 5.41 -1.49 10.43
N MET A 62 4.71 -2.49 10.96
CA MET A 62 5.29 -3.77 11.34
C MET A 62 4.70 -4.89 10.47
N LEU A 63 5.58 -5.74 9.95
CA LEU A 63 5.21 -6.98 9.26
C LEU A 63 5.58 -8.15 10.18
N VAL A 64 4.59 -8.91 10.61
CA VAL A 64 4.78 -10.07 11.50
C VAL A 64 4.55 -11.34 10.69
N LEU A 65 5.55 -12.22 10.65
CA LEU A 65 5.48 -13.51 9.97
C LEU A 65 5.13 -14.60 10.99
N TYR A 66 3.98 -15.24 10.80
CA TYR A 66 3.51 -16.38 11.57
C TYR A 66 3.82 -17.68 10.83
N SER A 67 4.15 -18.74 11.59
CA SER A 67 4.29 -20.11 11.09
C SER A 67 3.21 -20.97 11.73
N CYS A 68 2.22 -21.40 10.94
CA CYS A 68 1.10 -22.22 11.42
C CYS A 68 1.32 -23.68 10.99
N PRO A 69 1.46 -24.64 11.92
CA PRO A 69 1.72 -26.05 11.59
C PRO A 69 0.48 -26.83 11.10
N ALA A 70 -0.64 -26.16 10.78
CA ALA A 70 -1.88 -26.82 10.38
C ALA A 70 -1.82 -27.37 8.94
N LYS A 71 -2.39 -28.58 8.73
CA LYS A 71 -2.03 -29.50 7.64
C LYS A 71 -2.37 -29.09 6.18
N ASN A 72 -3.21 -28.09 5.88
CA ASN A 72 -3.89 -28.11 4.57
C ASN A 72 -3.96 -26.83 3.69
N SER A 73 -3.30 -25.69 3.95
CA SER A 73 -3.38 -24.58 2.96
C SER A 73 -2.25 -23.56 2.87
N SER A 74 -1.55 -23.20 3.95
CA SER A 74 -0.30 -22.42 3.85
C SER A 74 0.46 -22.45 5.17
N ARG A 75 1.79 -22.61 5.10
CA ARG A 75 2.66 -22.72 6.29
C ARG A 75 2.92 -21.37 6.95
N TYR A 76 2.90 -20.28 6.16
CA TYR A 76 3.28 -18.96 6.62
C TYR A 76 2.20 -17.92 6.31
N PHE A 77 1.97 -17.04 7.28
CA PHE A 77 1.04 -15.92 7.18
C PHE A 77 1.73 -14.63 7.60
N VAL A 78 1.37 -13.52 6.96
CA VAL A 78 1.83 -12.18 7.30
C VAL A 78 0.67 -11.42 7.90
N GLN A 79 0.91 -10.77 9.03
CA GLN A 79 0.04 -9.74 9.59
C GLN A 79 0.74 -8.39 9.47
N VAL A 80 -0.02 -7.36 9.09
CA VAL A 80 0.47 -5.99 9.04
C VAL A 80 -0.11 -5.21 10.21
N LEU A 81 0.75 -4.52 10.94
CA LEU A 81 0.35 -3.58 11.97
C LEU A 81 0.77 -2.18 11.52
N HIS A 82 -0.20 -1.29 11.43
CA HIS A 82 0.02 0.12 11.16
C HIS A 82 -0.15 0.90 12.46
N ASN A 83 0.90 1.61 12.89
CA ASN A 83 0.97 2.26 14.19
C ASN A 83 0.52 1.33 15.32
N GLU A 84 1.06 0.10 15.35
CA GLU A 84 0.74 -0.94 16.35
C GLU A 84 -0.68 -1.53 16.31
N HIS A 85 -1.54 -1.06 15.40
CA HIS A 85 -2.87 -1.62 15.20
C HIS A 85 -2.90 -2.61 14.03
N PRO A 86 -3.43 -3.84 14.22
CA PRO A 86 -3.67 -4.76 13.11
C PRO A 86 -4.50 -4.07 12.03
N THR A 87 -4.00 -4.10 10.79
CA THR A 87 -4.67 -3.44 9.67
C THR A 87 -4.86 -4.41 8.53
N PRO A 88 -6.12 -4.65 8.09
CA PRO A 88 -6.40 -5.58 7.02
C PRO A 88 -5.88 -5.04 5.69
N LEU A 89 -5.39 -5.95 4.83
CA LEU A 89 -4.90 -5.61 3.50
C LEU A 89 -5.99 -5.81 2.45
N ALA A 90 -6.22 -4.80 1.61
CA ALA A 90 -7.18 -4.87 0.51
C ALA A 90 -6.92 -6.07 -0.42
N GLY A 91 -5.66 -6.30 -0.79
CA GLY A 91 -5.27 -7.43 -1.63
C GLY A 91 -5.43 -8.81 -0.99
N CYS A 92 -5.62 -8.87 0.33
CA CYS A 92 -5.82 -10.11 1.07
C CYS A 92 -7.29 -10.28 1.52
N ARG A 93 -8.25 -9.83 0.71
CA ARG A 93 -9.70 -9.91 1.03
C ARG A 93 -10.07 -9.23 2.36
N ASN A 94 -9.35 -8.17 2.72
CA ASN A 94 -9.52 -7.44 3.99
C ASN A 94 -9.42 -8.32 5.25
N THR A 95 -8.61 -9.39 5.21
CA THR A 95 -8.28 -10.16 6.41
C THR A 95 -7.02 -9.63 7.08
N ASP A 96 -6.95 -9.75 8.41
CA ASP A 96 -5.77 -9.35 9.19
C ASP A 96 -4.57 -10.27 8.95
N PHE A 97 -4.83 -11.53 8.62
CA PHE A 97 -3.80 -12.52 8.29
C PHE A 97 -3.85 -12.83 6.80
N CYS A 98 -2.74 -12.59 6.11
CA CYS A 98 -2.59 -12.86 4.69
C CYS A 98 -1.63 -14.03 4.45
N PRO A 99 -1.98 -15.03 3.61
CA PRO A 99 -1.03 -16.08 3.23
C PRO A 99 0.23 -15.46 2.60
N PHE A 100 1.41 -15.93 3.01
CA PHE A 100 2.69 -15.32 2.61
C PHE A 100 2.88 -15.26 1.08
N GLU A 101 2.46 -16.29 0.36
CA GLU A 101 2.55 -16.34 -1.11
C GLU A 101 1.67 -15.27 -1.78
N VAL A 102 0.46 -15.05 -1.24
CA VAL A 102 -0.46 -14.02 -1.73
C VAL A 102 0.10 -12.63 -1.42
N PHE A 103 0.62 -12.43 -0.20
CA PHE A 103 1.26 -11.17 0.18
C PHE A 103 2.40 -10.78 -0.76
N LYS A 104 3.30 -11.73 -1.09
CA LYS A 104 4.38 -11.49 -2.05
C LYS A 104 3.85 -11.09 -3.42
N ALA A 105 2.86 -11.82 -3.95
CA ALA A 105 2.28 -11.52 -5.25
C ALA A 105 1.69 -10.09 -5.30
N ILE A 106 0.98 -9.66 -4.26
CA ILE A 106 0.42 -8.31 -4.17
C ILE A 106 1.52 -7.26 -4.22
N VAL A 107 2.57 -7.39 -3.40
CA VAL A 107 3.67 -6.42 -3.36
C VAL A 107 4.37 -6.32 -4.71
N SER A 108 4.63 -7.46 -5.38
CA SER A 108 5.22 -7.48 -6.72
C SER A 108 4.31 -6.84 -7.78
N LEU A 109 3.00 -7.05 -7.73
CA LEU A 109 2.06 -6.47 -8.69
C LEU A 109 1.94 -4.94 -8.54
N VAL A 110 1.90 -4.44 -7.29
CA VAL A 110 1.84 -2.99 -7.03
C VAL A 110 3.15 -2.30 -7.42
N GLU A 111 4.29 -2.98 -7.28
CA GLU A 111 5.58 -2.46 -7.73
C GLU A 111 5.60 -2.22 -9.25
N ILE A 112 5.12 -3.19 -10.04
CA ILE A 112 5.06 -3.09 -11.51
C ILE A 112 4.09 -1.98 -11.96
N THR A 113 2.88 -1.93 -11.40
CA THR A 113 1.88 -0.91 -11.78
C THR A 113 2.30 0.50 -11.37
N LYS A 114 3.03 0.67 -10.26
CA LYS A 114 3.58 1.98 -9.88
C LYS A 114 4.78 2.39 -10.72
N LEU A 115 5.63 1.44 -11.14
CA LEU A 115 6.73 1.75 -12.05
C LEU A 115 6.18 2.28 -13.39
N LEU A 116 5.14 1.63 -13.92
CA LEU A 116 4.44 2.09 -15.13
C LEU A 116 3.86 3.50 -14.93
N ARG A 117 3.16 3.77 -13.82
CA ARG A 117 2.63 5.12 -13.54
C ARG A 117 3.71 6.17 -13.28
N PHE A 118 4.86 5.81 -12.71
CA PHE A 118 5.98 6.74 -12.52
C PHE A 118 6.64 7.09 -13.87
N ILE A 119 6.74 6.12 -14.78
CA ILE A 119 7.16 6.34 -16.17
C ILE A 119 6.12 7.22 -16.90
N ASP A 120 4.83 6.95 -16.77
CA ASP A 120 3.77 7.76 -17.39
C ASP A 120 3.74 9.19 -16.84
N PHE A 121 3.91 9.37 -15.53
CA PHE A 121 3.98 10.70 -14.92
C PHE A 121 5.19 11.50 -15.43
N MET A 122 6.33 10.82 -15.64
CA MET A 122 7.55 11.42 -16.20
C MET A 122 7.42 11.73 -17.69
N PHE A 123 6.70 10.92 -18.46
CA PHE A 123 6.43 11.19 -19.89
C PHE A 123 5.34 12.25 -20.11
N LEU A 124 4.33 12.34 -19.25
CA LEU A 124 3.28 13.38 -19.33
C LEU A 124 3.70 14.75 -18.80
N HIS A 125 4.78 14.86 -18.02
CA HIS A 125 5.34 16.14 -17.57
C HIS A 125 6.55 16.61 -18.39
N SER A 126 6.62 16.25 -19.67
CA SER A 126 7.27 17.14 -20.66
C SER A 126 6.38 18.37 -20.87
N ILE A 127 6.34 19.21 -19.84
CA ILE A 127 5.73 20.54 -19.87
C ILE A 127 6.50 21.34 -20.93
N PRO A 128 5.86 21.90 -21.98
CA PRO A 128 6.51 22.96 -22.74
C PRO A 128 6.62 24.16 -21.81
N VAL A 129 7.81 24.40 -21.28
CA VAL A 129 8.16 25.63 -20.59
C VAL A 129 8.05 26.76 -21.60
N ARG A 130 6.89 27.41 -21.67
CA ARG A 130 6.70 28.61 -22.48
C ARG A 130 7.27 29.78 -21.69
N TRP A 131 8.53 30.09 -21.98
CA TRP A 131 9.16 31.35 -21.60
C TRP A 131 8.57 32.47 -22.47
N LEU A 132 7.96 33.46 -21.81
CA LEU A 132 7.43 34.74 -22.32
C LEU A 132 6.22 34.67 -23.27
#